data_AF-H1LIJ6-F1
#
_entry.id   AF-H1LIJ6-F1
#
_cell.length_a   1.000
_cell.length_b   1.000
_cell.length_c   1.000
_cell.angle_alpha   90.00
_cell.angle_beta   90.00
_cell.angle_gamma   90.00
#
_symmetry.space_group_name_H-M   'P 1'
#
loop_
_entity.id
_entity.type
_entity.pdbx_description
1 polymer ?
#
loop_
_entity_poly.entity_id
_entity_poly.type
_entity_poly.pdbx_seq_one_letter_code
_entity_poly.pdbx_strand_id
1 'polypeptide(L)' 'MFDQMVTAGFLSADDRQKLIFSDSLSAIQQFMTSYIPPQVRTYDEDQPSNS' A
#
# COMPACT_ATOMS: atom_id res chain seq x y z
N MET A 1 3.58 2.37 14.60
CA MET A 1 4.40 1.43 13.78
C MET A 1 4.32 1.77 12.29
N PHE A 2 3.19 1.63 11.61
CA PHE A 2 3.10 1.92 10.16
C PHE A 2 3.36 3.38 9.79
N ASP A 3 3.01 4.34 10.65
CA ASP A 3 3.33 5.76 10.41
C ASP A 3 4.84 6.05 10.51
N GLN A 4 5.56 5.29 11.37
CA GLN A 4 7.01 5.36 11.44
C GLN A 4 7.67 4.78 10.20
N MET A 5 7.07 3.75 9.59
CA MET A 5 7.55 3.20 8.31
C MET A 5 7.42 4.20 7.17
N VAL A 6 6.41 5.08 7.20
CA VAL A 6 6.31 6.22 6.27
C VAL A 6 7.45 7.20 6.48
N THR A 7 7.68 7.59 7.73
CA THR A 7 8.75 8.53 8.09
C THR A 7 10.14 7.98 7.74
N ALA A 8 10.34 6.67 7.89
CA ALA A 8 11.59 5.98 7.59
C ALA A 8 11.75 5.60 6.10
N GLY A 9 10.79 5.90 5.23
CA GLY A 9 10.86 5.65 3.79
C GLY A 9 10.60 4.20 3.35
N PHE A 10 10.20 3.32 4.27
CA PHE A 10 9.87 1.92 3.96
C PHE A 10 8.44 1.74 3.43
N LEU A 11 7.56 2.73 3.62
CA LEU A 11 6.19 2.73 3.14
C LEU A 11 5.86 4.10 2.53
N SER A 12 5.18 4.14 1.39
CA SER A 12 4.71 5.42 0.86
C SER A 12 3.50 5.93 1.66
N ALA A 13 3.28 7.25 1.69
CA ALA A 13 2.07 7.82 2.30
C ALA A 13 0.80 7.29 1.63
N ASP A 14 0.83 7.08 0.30
CA ASP A 14 -0.28 6.55 -0.47
C ASP A 14 -0.59 5.09 -0.12
N ASP A 15 0.44 4.26 0.07
CA ASP A 15 0.25 2.87 0.49
C ASP A 15 -0.19 2.76 1.95
N ARG A 16 0.19 3.71 2.80
CA ARG A 16 -0.29 3.79 4.18
C ARG A 16 -1.81 4.05 4.27
N GLN A 17 -2.37 4.83 3.34
CA GLN A 17 -3.81 5.10 3.27
C GLN A 17 -4.63 3.88 2.85
N LYS A 18 -3.98 2.89 2.21
CA LYS A 18 -4.58 1.61 1.80
C LYS A 18 -4.63 0.59 2.95
N LEU A 19 -4.26 0.99 4.18
CA LEU A 19 -4.33 0.15 5.37
C LEU A 19 -5.34 0.73 6.37
N ILE A 20 -6.22 -0.13 6.90
CA ILE A 20 -7.12 0.20 8.01
C ILE A 20 -6.86 -0.72 9.21
N PHE A 21 -6.91 -0.16 10.41
CA PHE A 21 -6.94 -0.89 11.67
C PHE A 21 -8.14 -0.40 12.45
N SER A 22 -9.10 -1.28 12.68
CA SER A 22 -10.38 -0.96 13.32
C SER A 22 -10.93 -2.20 13.99
N ASP A 23 -11.58 -2.02 15.14
CA ASP A 23 -12.40 -3.05 15.81
C ASP A 23 -13.89 -2.97 15.40
N SER A 24 -14.29 -1.90 14.70
CA SER A 24 -15.62 -1.72 14.14
C SER A 24 -15.79 -2.43 12.80
N LEU A 25 -16.73 -3.38 12.74
CA LEU A 25 -17.09 -4.10 11.52
C LEU A 25 -17.68 -3.18 10.45
N SER A 26 -18.43 -2.14 10.83
CA SER A 26 -19.01 -1.20 9.86
C SER A 26 -17.92 -0.36 9.18
N ALA A 27 -16.90 0.06 9.94
CA ALA A 27 -15.75 0.78 9.38
C ALA A 27 -14.93 -0.11 8.44
N ILE A 28 -14.73 -1.40 8.79
CA ILE A 28 -14.07 -2.37 7.92
C ILE A 28 -14.87 -2.57 6.62
N GLN A 29 -16.18 -2.76 6.73
CA GLN A 29 -17.06 -2.93 5.56
C GLN A 29 -17.01 -1.72 4.64
N GLN A 30 -17.11 -0.51 5.19
CA GLN A 30 -17.01 0.73 4.42
C GLN A 30 -15.66 0.82 3.69
N PHE A 31 -14.57 0.55 4.42
CA PHE A 31 -13.22 0.58 3.86
C PHE A 31 -13.07 -0.40 2.69
N MET A 32 -13.52 -1.64 2.84
CA MET A 32 -13.49 -2.65 1.78
C MET A 32 -14.30 -2.21 0.55
N THR A 33 -15.47 -1.59 0.76
CA THR A 33 -16.36 -1.17 -0.33
C THR A 33 -15.77 0.01 -1.12
N SER A 34 -15.03 0.90 -0.48
CA SER A 34 -14.39 2.06 -1.12
C SER A 34 -12.95 1.82 -1.56
N TYR A 35 -12.42 0.61 -1.37
CA TYR A 35 -11.01 0.32 -1.61
C TYR A 35 -10.66 0.37 -3.10
N ILE A 36 -9.68 1.20 -3.45
CA ILE A 36 -9.11 1.26 -4.80
C ILE A 36 -7.78 0.48 -4.78
N PRO A 37 -7.67 -0.64 -5.52
CA PRO A 37 -6.46 -1.44 -5.52
C PRO A 37 -5.27 -0.65 -6.10
N PRO A 38 -4.04 -0.86 -5.58
CA PRO A 38 -2.86 -0.28 -6.18
C PRO A 38 -2.68 -0.78 -7.61
N GLN A 39 -2.06 0.06 -8.45
CA GLN A 39 -1.63 -0.37 -9.77
C GLN A 39 -0.63 -1.52 -9.62
N VAL A 40 -0.82 -2.57 -10.41
CA VAL A 40 0.12 -3.69 -10.48
C VAL A 40 1.41 -3.16 -11.09
N ARG A 41 2.53 -3.32 -10.38
CA ARG A 41 3.84 -2.96 -10.93
C ARG A 41 4.17 -3.91 -12.07
N THR A 42 4.36 -3.37 -13.26
CA THR A 42 4.96 -4.08 -14.40
C THR A 42 6.45 -3.78 -14.39
N TYR A 43 7.26 -4.83 -14.30
CA TYR A 43 8.70 -4.73 -14.51
C TYR A 43 8.95 -5.21 -15.94
N ASP A 44 9.38 -4.31 -16.81
CA ASP A 44 9.80 -4.71 -18.15
C ASP A 44 11.11 -5.50 -18.03
N GLU A 45 11.22 -6.66 -18.70
CA GLU A 45 12.40 -7.55 -18.64
C GLU A 45 13.67 -6.95 -19.29
N ASP A 46 13.62 -5.74 -19.83
CA ASP A 46 14.69 -5.10 -20.59
C ASP A 46 15.64 -4.23 -19.74
N GLN A 47 16.14 -4.76 -18.63
CA GLN A 47 17.37 -4.24 -18.01
C GLN A 47 18.50 -5.23 -18.27
N PRO A 48 19.55 -4.87 -19.04
CA PRO A 48 20.68 -5.75 -19.27
C PRO A 48 21.31 -6.06 -17.92
N SER A 49 21.56 -7.35 -17.66
CA SER A 49 22.34 -7.79 -16.51
C SER A 49 23.70 -7.09 -16.56
N ASN A 50 23.98 -6.18 -15.64
CA ASN A 50 25.35 -5.74 -15.39
C ASN A 50 26.16 -6.98 -15.00
N SER A 51 26.93 -7.50 -15.97
CA SER A 51 28.01 -8.47 -15.78
C SER A 51 29.34 -7.73 -15.77
#